data_AF-A0AA45BX99-F1
#
_entry.id   AF-A0AA45BX99-F1
#
_cell.length_a   1.000
_cell.length_b   1.000
_cell.length_c   1.000
_cell.angle_alpha   90.00
_cell.angle_beta   90.00
_cell.angle_gamma   90.00
#
_symmetry.space_group_name_H-M   'P 1'
#
loop_
_entity.id
_entity.type
_entity.pdbx_description
1 polymer ?
#
loop_
_entity_poly.entity_id
_entity_poly.type
_entity_poly.pdbx_seq_one_letter_code
_entity_poly.pdbx_strand_id
1 'polypeptide(L)'
;SYAFRYPRQVYEQKEEQLDRALEQLVLAKERYIDKKVNQLKQLSFYLEKHHPSQKIMQTKVAVETLQKQLQREMQTLLQTKEFVFVRAAQKLEVLSPLKVMMRGYGLVYDEEKQVLKSVKDVSLGDAVSVQLQDGILDCSVSSIEERELNNGK
;
A
#
# COMPACT_ATOMS: atom_id res chain seq x y z
N SER A 1 8.67 -13.48 -98.87
CA SER A 1 9.18 -13.68 -97.50
C SER A 1 10.21 -12.63 -97.14
N TYR A 2 9.81 -11.62 -96.36
CA TYR A 2 10.62 -10.46 -95.99
C TYR A 2 11.72 -10.79 -94.96
N ALA A 3 11.54 -11.87 -94.19
CA ALA A 3 12.45 -12.32 -93.13
C ALA A 3 13.85 -12.78 -93.61
N PHE A 4 13.99 -13.21 -94.88
CA PHE A 4 15.27 -13.68 -95.42
C PHE A 4 16.06 -12.57 -96.18
N ARG A 5 15.46 -11.40 -96.42
CA ARG A 5 16.14 -10.29 -97.11
C ARG A 5 16.93 -9.38 -96.15
N TYR A 6 16.56 -9.35 -94.87
CA TYR A 6 17.23 -8.56 -93.84
C TYR A 6 17.44 -9.38 -92.55
N PRO A 7 18.27 -10.45 -92.61
CA PRO A 7 18.50 -11.33 -91.47
C PRO A 7 19.00 -10.54 -90.24
N ARG A 8 19.89 -9.56 -90.42
CA ARG A 8 20.41 -8.71 -89.33
C ARG A 8 19.32 -7.98 -88.52
N GLN A 9 18.32 -7.40 -89.17
CA GLN A 9 17.26 -6.67 -88.46
C GLN A 9 16.38 -7.59 -87.61
N VAL A 10 16.19 -8.84 -88.04
CA VAL A 10 15.45 -9.84 -87.25
C VAL A 10 16.28 -10.30 -86.04
N TYR A 11 17.60 -10.43 -86.19
CA TYR A 11 18.50 -10.72 -85.07
C TYR A 11 18.56 -9.58 -84.06
N GLU A 12 18.70 -8.33 -84.51
CA GLU A 12 18.71 -7.14 -83.64
C GLU A 12 17.40 -7.01 -82.84
N GLN A 13 16.24 -7.24 -83.48
CA GLN A 13 14.95 -7.25 -82.78
C GLN A 13 14.85 -8.39 -81.75
N LYS A 14 15.47 -9.54 -82.01
CA LYS A 14 15.47 -10.67 -81.08
C LYS A 14 16.42 -10.46 -79.91
N GLU A 15 17.56 -9.81 -80.13
CA GLU A 15 18.46 -9.36 -79.06
C GLU A 15 17.76 -8.31 -78.19
N GLU A 16 17.12 -7.30 -78.78
CA GLU A 16 16.39 -6.26 -78.03
C GLU A 16 15.19 -6.83 -77.24
N GLN A 17 14.56 -7.90 -77.73
CA GLN A 17 13.52 -8.63 -77.00
C GLN A 17 14.10 -9.41 -75.81
N LEU A 18 15.29 -10.01 -75.98
CA LEU A 18 15.99 -10.75 -74.93
C LEU A 18 16.43 -9.79 -73.82
N ASP A 19 17.02 -8.65 -74.17
CA ASP A 19 17.48 -7.65 -73.20
C ASP A 19 16.31 -7.12 -72.36
N ARG A 20 15.19 -6.77 -73.00
CA ARG A 20 13.97 -6.36 -72.29
C ARG A 20 13.43 -7.45 -71.37
N ALA A 21 13.46 -8.72 -71.79
CA ALA A 21 13.02 -9.82 -70.95
C ALA A 21 13.95 -10.04 -69.74
N LEU A 22 15.26 -9.87 -69.93
CA LEU A 22 16.26 -9.96 -68.86
C LEU A 22 16.08 -8.82 -67.85
N GLU A 23 15.91 -7.58 -68.31
CA GLU A 23 15.63 -6.43 -67.42
C GLU A 23 14.36 -6.63 -66.61
N GLN A 24 13.27 -7.10 -67.25
CA GLN A 24 12.02 -7.40 -66.55
C GLN A 24 12.20 -8.52 -65.52
N LEU A 25 12.99 -9.54 -65.82
CA LEU A 25 13.27 -10.63 -64.90
C LEU A 25 14.06 -10.14 -63.69
N VAL A 26 15.07 -9.29 -63.88
CA VAL A 26 15.86 -8.70 -62.79
C VAL A 26 14.96 -7.89 -61.86
N LEU A 27 14.14 -7.00 -62.41
CA LEU A 27 13.20 -6.20 -61.62
C LEU A 27 12.15 -7.07 -60.90
N ALA A 28 11.65 -8.13 -61.55
CA ALA A 28 10.71 -9.05 -60.93
C ALA A 28 11.36 -9.83 -59.77
N LYS A 29 12.62 -10.25 -59.93
CA LYS A 29 13.39 -10.94 -58.89
C LYS A 29 13.62 -10.03 -57.68
N GLU A 30 14.05 -8.78 -57.90
CA GLU A 30 14.27 -7.81 -56.83
C GLU A 30 12.98 -7.58 -56.03
N ARG A 31 11.86 -7.34 -56.73
CA ARG A 31 10.54 -7.21 -56.09
C ARG A 31 10.13 -8.45 -55.31
N TYR A 32 10.48 -9.64 -55.77
CA TYR A 32 10.18 -10.89 -55.06
C TYR A 32 11.00 -11.01 -53.77
N ILE A 33 12.29 -10.68 -53.82
CA ILE A 33 13.18 -10.67 -52.66
C ILE A 33 12.67 -9.65 -51.64
N ASP A 34 12.35 -8.42 -52.07
CA ASP A 34 11.83 -7.38 -51.17
C ASP A 34 10.53 -7.78 -50.48
N LYS A 35 9.62 -8.42 -51.23
CA LYS A 35 8.39 -8.97 -50.64
C LYS A 35 8.70 -10.02 -49.58
N LYS A 36 9.65 -10.93 -49.81
CA LYS A 36 10.04 -11.95 -48.85
C LYS A 36 10.74 -11.37 -47.62
N VAL A 37 11.62 -10.40 -47.81
CA VAL A 37 12.28 -9.69 -46.70
C VAL A 37 11.24 -8.95 -45.85
N ASN A 38 10.28 -8.27 -46.46
CA ASN A 38 9.22 -7.59 -45.73
C ASN A 38 8.30 -8.56 -44.99
N GLN A 39 7.97 -9.72 -45.59
CA GLN A 39 7.23 -10.78 -44.91
C GLN A 39 7.97 -11.30 -43.68
N LEU A 40 9.28 -11.55 -43.79
CA LEU A 40 10.11 -12.01 -42.66
C LEU A 40 10.19 -10.96 -41.56
N LYS A 41 10.37 -9.68 -41.91
CA LYS A 41 10.38 -8.56 -40.95
C LYS A 41 9.04 -8.42 -40.22
N GLN A 42 7.92 -8.57 -40.93
CA GLN A 42 6.60 -8.56 -40.31
C GLN A 42 6.46 -9.75 -39.35
N LEU A 43 6.83 -10.95 -39.79
CA LEU A 43 6.73 -12.17 -38.97
C LEU A 43 7.61 -12.08 -37.72
N SER A 44 8.83 -11.56 -37.83
CA SER A 44 9.73 -11.36 -36.69
C SER A 44 9.15 -10.32 -35.73
N PHE A 45 8.59 -9.22 -36.23
CA PHE A 45 7.95 -8.22 -35.39
C PHE A 45 6.71 -8.77 -34.65
N TYR A 46 5.89 -9.58 -35.33
CA TYR A 46 4.78 -10.28 -34.67
C TYR A 46 5.29 -11.26 -33.61
N LEU A 47 6.36 -12.00 -33.89
CA LEU A 47 6.94 -12.94 -32.95
C LEU A 47 7.53 -12.24 -31.71
N GLU A 48 8.23 -11.11 -31.89
CA GLU A 48 8.78 -10.30 -30.81
C GLU A 48 7.67 -9.66 -29.96
N LYS A 49 6.63 -9.11 -30.62
CA LYS A 49 5.51 -8.46 -29.93
C LYS A 49 4.63 -9.44 -29.16
N HIS A 50 4.46 -10.65 -29.68
CA HIS A 50 3.76 -11.74 -29.00
C HIS A 50 4.70 -12.62 -28.18
N HIS A 51 5.97 -12.24 -28.03
CA HIS A 51 6.93 -13.07 -27.32
C HIS A 51 6.51 -13.16 -25.84
N PRO A 52 6.18 -14.36 -25.34
CA PRO A 52 5.65 -14.53 -23.99
C PRO A 52 6.65 -14.06 -22.92
N SER A 53 7.95 -13.96 -23.24
CA SER A 53 8.96 -13.45 -22.31
C SER A 53 8.72 -12.01 -21.86
N GLN A 54 8.28 -11.10 -22.74
CA GLN A 54 7.99 -9.72 -22.35
C GLN A 54 6.77 -9.66 -21.42
N LYS A 55 5.73 -10.43 -21.73
CA LYS A 55 4.54 -10.52 -20.89
C LYS A 55 4.89 -11.12 -19.52
N ILE A 56 5.71 -12.16 -19.48
CA ILE A 56 6.20 -12.78 -18.23
C ILE A 56 7.00 -11.75 -17.42
N MET A 57 7.93 -11.02 -18.05
CA MET A 57 8.73 -10.01 -17.37
C MET A 57 7.87 -8.88 -16.79
N GLN A 58 6.93 -8.35 -17.57
CA GLN A 58 5.99 -7.33 -17.11
C GLN A 58 5.12 -7.84 -15.94
N THR A 59 4.58 -9.07 -16.05
CA THR A 59 3.79 -9.66 -14.96
C THR A 59 4.63 -9.91 -13.71
N LYS A 60 5.88 -10.31 -13.84
CA LYS A 60 6.79 -10.51 -12.70
C LYS A 60 7.06 -9.20 -11.97
N VAL A 61 7.38 -8.14 -12.72
CA VAL A 61 7.56 -6.79 -12.15
C VAL A 61 6.28 -6.33 -11.46
N ALA A 62 5.11 -6.52 -12.08
CA ALA A 62 3.82 -6.16 -11.48
C ALA A 62 3.59 -6.89 -10.16
N VAL A 63 3.83 -8.20 -10.10
CA VAL A 63 3.70 -9.00 -8.88
C VAL A 63 4.65 -8.51 -7.78
N GLU A 64 5.92 -8.26 -8.11
CA GLU A 64 6.90 -7.75 -7.14
C GLU A 64 6.51 -6.38 -6.59
N THR A 65 5.99 -5.48 -7.44
CA THR A 65 5.52 -4.16 -6.99
C THR A 65 4.30 -4.27 -6.09
N LEU A 66 3.34 -5.14 -6.44
CA LEU A 66 2.12 -5.35 -5.66
C LEU A 66 2.43 -5.99 -4.31
N GLN A 67 3.37 -6.94 -4.27
CA GLN A 67 3.83 -7.56 -3.03
C GLN A 67 4.49 -6.52 -2.09
N LYS A 68 5.34 -5.64 -2.63
CA LYS A 68 5.96 -4.56 -1.84
C LYS A 68 4.94 -3.56 -1.31
N GLN A 69 3.92 -3.22 -2.11
CA GLN A 69 2.83 -2.34 -1.68
C GLN A 69 2.02 -2.99 -0.56
N LEU A 70 1.61 -4.25 -0.72
CA LEU A 70 0.87 -5.00 0.29
C LEU A 70 1.63 -5.05 1.62
N GLN A 71 2.93 -5.35 1.59
CA GLN A 71 3.76 -5.41 2.79
C GLN A 71 3.83 -4.06 3.51
N ARG A 72 3.97 -2.95 2.77
CA ARG A 72 4.01 -1.59 3.34
C ARG A 72 2.68 -1.20 3.98
N GLU A 73 1.56 -1.46 3.30
CA GLU A 73 0.23 -1.18 3.83
C GLU A 73 -0.06 -2.00 5.08
N MET A 74 0.29 -3.29 5.06
CA MET A 74 0.13 -4.18 6.20
C MET A 74 0.96 -3.73 7.40
N GLN A 75 2.21 -3.31 7.19
CA GLN A 75 3.07 -2.80 8.26
C GLN A 75 2.52 -1.49 8.86
N THR A 76 2.06 -0.57 8.01
CA THR A 76 1.44 0.69 8.45
C THR A 76 0.17 0.44 9.27
N LEU A 77 -0.66 -0.50 8.82
CA LEU A 77 -1.89 -0.87 9.52
C LEU A 77 -1.58 -1.47 10.90
N LEU A 78 -0.61 -2.38 10.98
CA LEU A 78 -0.18 -2.98 12.26
C LEU A 78 0.34 -1.92 13.23
N GLN A 79 1.22 -1.03 12.78
CA GLN A 79 1.75 0.06 13.61
C GLN A 79 0.65 0.98 14.12
N THR A 80 -0.32 1.32 13.27
CA THR A 80 -1.45 2.17 13.66
C THR A 80 -2.33 1.48 14.71
N LYS A 81 -2.60 0.18 14.54
CA LYS A 81 -3.38 -0.61 15.51
C LYS A 81 -2.65 -0.76 16.83
N GLU A 82 -1.34 -1.00 16.80
CA GLU A 82 -0.49 -1.07 17.99
C GLU A 82 -0.50 0.26 18.75
N PHE A 83 -0.33 1.38 18.06
CA PHE A 83 -0.40 2.71 18.67
C PHE A 83 -1.76 2.97 19.35
N VAL A 84 -2.87 2.63 18.67
CA VAL A 84 -4.21 2.76 19.24
C VAL A 84 -4.39 1.87 20.47
N PHE A 85 -3.89 0.63 20.40
CA PHE A 85 -3.95 -0.32 21.51
C PHE A 85 -3.15 0.17 22.73
N VAL A 86 -1.90 0.58 22.53
CA VAL A 86 -1.05 1.12 23.60
C VAL A 86 -1.71 2.35 24.24
N ARG A 87 -2.28 3.24 23.44
CA ARG A 87 -3.00 4.41 23.95
C ARG A 87 -4.24 4.03 24.76
N ALA A 88 -4.99 3.02 24.32
CA ALA A 88 -6.15 2.51 25.06
C ALA A 88 -5.71 1.86 26.37
N ALA A 89 -4.65 1.06 26.37
CA ALA A 89 -4.07 0.45 27.55
C ALA A 89 -3.58 1.50 28.56
N GLN A 90 -2.87 2.54 28.10
CA GLN A 90 -2.43 3.64 28.95
C GLN A 90 -3.61 4.42 29.56
N LYS A 91 -4.68 4.66 28.79
CA LYS A 91 -5.90 5.28 29.33
C LYS A 91 -6.54 4.40 30.41
N LEU A 92 -6.60 3.09 30.18
CA LEU A 92 -7.13 2.13 31.14
C LEU A 92 -6.30 2.11 32.43
N GLU A 93 -4.96 2.15 32.30
CA GLU A 93 -4.06 2.24 33.44
C GLU A 93 -4.21 3.55 34.24
N VAL A 94 -4.44 4.68 33.57
CA VAL A 94 -4.66 5.98 34.23
C VAL A 94 -6.01 6.00 34.96
N LEU A 95 -7.01 5.33 34.42
CA LEU A 95 -8.34 5.18 35.04
C LEU A 95 -8.37 4.06 36.10
N SER A 96 -7.28 3.30 36.26
CA SER A 96 -7.21 2.24 37.26
C SER A 96 -7.00 2.85 38.66
N PRO A 97 -7.89 2.56 39.63
CA PRO A 97 -7.79 3.05 41.01
C PRO A 97 -6.42 2.79 41.64
N LEU A 98 -5.76 1.69 41.25
CA LEU A 98 -4.42 1.31 41.69
C LEU A 98 -3.35 2.38 41.41
N LYS A 99 -3.39 3.03 40.24
CA LYS A 99 -2.36 4.02 39.86
C LYS A 99 -2.60 5.38 40.53
N VAL A 100 -3.86 5.71 40.83
CA VAL A 100 -4.22 6.85 41.68
C VAL A 100 -3.71 6.61 43.11
N MET A 101 -3.86 5.39 43.62
CA MET A 101 -3.33 4.99 44.93
C MET A 101 -1.80 5.03 45.00
N MET A 102 -1.09 4.59 43.94
CA MET A 102 0.38 4.69 43.87
C MET A 102 0.93 6.11 43.87
N ARG A 103 0.10 7.13 43.55
CA ARG A 103 0.50 8.54 43.63
C ARG A 103 0.33 9.14 45.04
N GLY A 104 -0.01 8.31 46.04
CA GLY A 104 -0.18 8.73 47.43
C GLY A 104 -1.59 9.24 47.75
N TYR A 105 -2.57 9.00 46.89
CA TYR A 105 -3.97 9.35 47.16
C TYR A 105 -4.71 8.15 47.78
N GLY A 106 -5.31 8.36 48.95
CA GLY A 106 -6.23 7.39 49.55
C GLY A 106 -7.65 7.56 49.03
N LEU A 107 -8.39 6.46 48.87
CA LEU A 107 -9.84 6.49 48.67
C LEU A 107 -10.50 6.49 50.05
N VAL A 108 -11.38 7.46 50.31
CA VAL A 108 -12.15 7.53 51.55
C VAL A 108 -13.52 6.91 51.30
N TYR A 109 -13.90 5.96 52.15
CA TYR A 109 -15.18 5.29 52.13
C TYR A 109 -15.99 5.64 53.38
N ASP A 110 -17.29 5.73 53.20
CA ASP A 110 -18.26 5.80 54.29
C ASP A 110 -18.54 4.41 54.91
N GLU A 111 -19.32 4.34 55.98
CA GLU A 111 -19.72 3.09 56.66
C GLU A 111 -20.38 2.08 55.69
N GLU A 112 -21.09 2.57 54.67
CA GLU A 112 -21.70 1.76 53.61
C GLU A 112 -20.74 1.33 52.48
N LYS A 113 -19.43 1.60 52.61
CA LYS A 113 -18.39 1.37 51.58
C LYS A 113 -18.61 2.15 50.29
N GLN A 114 -19.29 3.30 50.35
CA GLN A 114 -19.42 4.23 49.24
C GLN A 114 -18.27 5.25 49.24
N VAL A 115 -17.75 5.59 48.06
CA VAL A 115 -16.63 6.56 47.93
C VAL A 115 -17.14 7.97 48.20
N LEU A 116 -16.57 8.62 49.20
CA LEU A 116 -16.86 10.02 49.55
C LEU A 116 -16.14 10.96 48.58
N LYS A 117 -16.91 11.85 47.92
CA LYS A 117 -16.40 12.78 46.91
C LYS A 117 -16.49 14.24 47.34
N SER A 118 -17.37 14.55 48.28
CA SER A 118 -17.56 15.91 48.80
C SER A 118 -17.47 15.93 50.31
N VAL A 119 -17.02 17.07 50.83
CA VAL A 119 -16.98 17.35 52.28
C VAL A 119 -18.40 17.49 52.85
N LYS A 120 -19.41 17.70 51.99
CA LYS A 120 -20.83 17.83 52.37
C LYS A 120 -21.50 16.49 52.70
N ASP A 121 -20.87 15.39 52.31
CA ASP A 121 -21.39 14.04 52.49
C ASP A 121 -20.94 13.43 53.84
N VAL A 122 -20.30 14.22 54.71
CA VAL A 122 -19.64 13.76 55.94
C VAL A 122 -19.99 14.68 57.10
N SER A 123 -20.30 14.11 58.27
CA SER A 123 -20.58 14.83 59.51
C SER A 123 -19.46 14.67 60.54
N LEU A 124 -19.41 15.60 61.51
CA LEU A 124 -18.48 15.52 62.63
C LEU A 124 -18.80 14.29 63.49
N GLY A 125 -17.79 13.44 63.70
CA GLY A 125 -17.91 12.20 64.46
C GLY A 125 -18.14 10.94 63.63
N ASP A 126 -18.37 11.06 62.32
CA ASP A 126 -18.58 9.89 61.45
C ASP A 126 -17.33 9.03 61.34
N ALA A 127 -17.52 7.71 61.26
CA ALA A 127 -16.46 6.74 61.02
C ALA A 127 -16.26 6.55 59.52
N VAL A 128 -15.04 6.79 59.06
CA VAL A 128 -14.65 6.68 57.64
C VAL A 128 -13.45 5.75 57.49
N SER A 129 -13.47 4.92 56.45
CA SER A 129 -12.36 4.02 56.14
C SER A 129 -11.54 4.59 54.99
N VAL A 130 -10.25 4.82 55.20
CA VAL A 130 -9.32 5.28 54.16
C VAL A 130 -8.55 4.08 53.63
N GLN A 131 -8.77 3.75 52.36
CA GLN A 131 -8.00 2.71 51.68
C GLN A 131 -6.79 3.34 50.99
N LEU A 132 -5.61 2.85 51.36
CA LEU A 132 -4.32 3.17 50.76
C LEU A 132 -3.83 1.97 49.93
N GLN A 133 -2.72 2.15 49.23
CA GLN A 133 -2.09 1.06 48.46
C GLN A 133 -1.74 -0.15 49.35
N ASP A 134 -1.35 0.12 50.59
CA ASP A 134 -0.71 -0.87 51.46
C ASP A 134 -1.64 -1.35 52.60
N GLY A 135 -2.88 -0.85 52.66
CA GLY A 135 -3.82 -1.21 53.74
C GLY A 135 -5.07 -0.33 53.83
N ILE A 136 -5.87 -0.60 54.86
CA ILE A 136 -7.09 0.14 55.20
C ILE A 136 -6.89 0.75 56.59
N LEU A 137 -7.24 2.03 56.74
CA LEU A 137 -7.21 2.76 58.00
C LEU A 137 -8.64 3.13 58.39
N ASP A 138 -9.03 2.83 59.62
CA ASP A 138 -10.30 3.30 60.16
C ASP A 138 -10.09 4.61 60.92
N CYS A 139 -10.79 5.66 60.51
CA CYS A 139 -10.62 7.02 60.97
C CYS A 139 -11.96 7.61 61.42
N SER A 140 -11.93 8.59 62.32
CA SER A 140 -13.11 9.36 62.72
C SER A 140 -12.94 10.83 62.34
N VAL A 141 -14.02 11.47 61.91
CA VAL A 141 -13.99 12.87 61.44
C VAL A 141 -13.99 13.82 62.63
N SER A 142 -12.87 14.50 62.88
CA SER A 142 -12.69 15.39 64.04
C SER A 142 -12.94 16.87 63.76
N SER A 143 -12.70 17.33 62.53
CA SER A 143 -12.94 18.71 62.08
C SER A 143 -13.23 18.74 60.58
N ILE A 144 -14.12 19.64 60.16
CA ILE A 144 -14.52 19.81 58.77
C ILE A 144 -14.29 21.26 58.37
N GLU A 145 -13.44 21.47 57.36
CA GLU A 145 -13.18 22.79 56.76
C GLU A 145 -13.48 22.74 55.26
N GLU A 146 -14.45 23.53 54.80
CA GLU A 146 -14.77 23.69 53.38
C GLU A 146 -13.89 24.80 52.77
N ARG A 147 -13.16 24.48 51.70
CA ARG A 147 -12.46 25.49 50.90
C ARG A 147 -13.36 25.99 49.78
N GLU A 148 -13.64 27.29 49.76
CA GLU A 148 -14.26 27.92 48.60
C GLU A 148 -13.28 27.92 47.40
N LEU A 149 -13.60 27.13 46.38
CA LEU A 149 -12.94 27.21 45.08
C LEU A 149 -13.47 28.43 44.34
N ASN A 150 -12.70 29.52 44.39
CA ASN A 150 -12.89 30.68 43.52
C ASN A 150 -12.71 30.24 42.06
N ASN A 151 -13.82 30.05 41.34
CA ASN A 151 -13.82 29.76 39.91
C ASN A 151 -13.38 31.02 39.15
N GLY A 152 -12.08 31.15 38.92
CA GLY A 152 -11.50 32.12 38.00
C GLY A 152 -11.90 31.81 36.55
N LYS A 153 -12.32 32.87 35.84
CA LYS A 153 -12.68 32.90 34.42
C LYS A 153 -11.60 32.33 33.50
#